data_AF-A0A3D3XD67-F1
#
_entry.id   AF-A0A3D3XD67-F1
#
_cell.length_a   1.000
_cell.length_b   1.000
_cell.length_c   1.000
_cell.angle_alpha   90.00
_cell.angle_beta   90.00
_cell.angle_gamma   90.00
#
_symmetry.space_group_name_H-M   'P 1'
#
loop_
_entity.id
_entity.type
_entity.pdbx_description
1 polymer ?
#
loop_
_entity_poly.entity_id
_entity_poly.type
_entity_poly.pdbx_seq_one_letter_code
_entity_poly.pdbx_strand_id
1 'polypeptide(L)'
;EPLRLSVLSGRQPSSDRGAFWSFDHSLIGGRHSQSDPNRIILPGLVLEMAKGPDSDGDGLSDPEESSLETNSNELDTDGDGLPDGWEVTHALSPLRDFLSDGSEGDPDHDGHSNLDEWLANTHPRDPKSRLSLRAEIVEPGVIQIQWQGMPGVTYELQSSFSPQGPYASIQTPETPKNKTNRPYLLKLHLDAFQNGARFFRIDARRVAD
;
A
#
# COMPACT_ATOMS: atom_id res chain seq x y z
N GLU A 1 -0.66 26.45 -27.69
CA GLU A 1 -0.97 25.53 -26.58
C GLU A 1 -1.68 24.32 -27.16
N PRO A 2 -1.41 23.07 -26.72
CA PRO A 2 -2.20 21.93 -27.18
C PRO A 2 -3.65 22.09 -26.72
N LEU A 3 -4.60 21.60 -27.52
CA LEU A 3 -5.99 21.55 -27.11
C LEU A 3 -6.07 20.64 -25.86
N ARG A 4 -6.71 21.10 -24.78
CA ARG A 4 -6.92 20.32 -23.56
C ARG A 4 -8.40 19.92 -23.52
N LEU A 5 -8.67 18.63 -23.49
CA LEU A 5 -10.01 18.08 -23.36
C LEU A 5 -10.08 17.34 -22.04
N SER A 6 -10.82 17.88 -21.07
CA SER A 6 -11.07 17.21 -19.80
C SER A 6 -12.30 16.32 -19.97
N VAL A 7 -12.11 15.02 -19.82
CA VAL A 7 -13.19 14.03 -19.93
C VAL A 7 -13.41 13.48 -18.54
N LEU A 8 -14.65 13.51 -18.04
CA LEU A 8 -14.97 12.85 -16.79
C LEU A 8 -14.86 11.35 -17.01
N SER A 9 -13.92 10.68 -16.34
CA SER A 9 -13.94 9.22 -16.25
C SER A 9 -14.62 8.83 -14.96
N GLY A 10 -15.71 8.09 -15.08
CA GLY A 10 -16.44 7.61 -13.93
C GLY A 10 -17.76 7.01 -14.37
N ARG A 11 -18.29 6.16 -13.52
CA ARG A 11 -19.64 5.64 -13.65
C ARG A 11 -20.57 6.76 -13.22
N GLN A 12 -21.05 7.61 -14.14
CA GLN A 12 -22.11 8.54 -13.78
C GLN A 12 -23.41 7.74 -13.59
N PRO A 13 -24.03 7.74 -12.39
CA PRO A 13 -25.39 7.22 -12.26
C PRO A 13 -26.34 8.13 -13.05
N SER A 14 -26.79 7.68 -14.21
CA SER A 14 -27.88 8.34 -14.91
C SER A 14 -29.20 8.05 -14.19
N SER A 15 -30.04 9.07 -14.01
CA SER A 15 -31.40 8.92 -13.45
C SER A 15 -32.29 8.00 -14.28
N ASP A 16 -31.95 7.79 -15.55
CA ASP A 16 -32.52 6.78 -16.42
C ASP A 16 -31.58 5.57 -16.48
N ARG A 17 -32.04 4.45 -15.92
CA ARG A 17 -31.36 3.15 -15.87
C ARG A 17 -30.47 2.88 -17.10
N GLY A 18 -29.15 2.89 -16.92
CA GLY A 18 -28.23 2.07 -17.71
C GLY A 18 -27.44 2.74 -18.84
N ALA A 19 -27.04 4.01 -18.74
CA ALA A 19 -26.01 4.53 -19.64
C ALA A 19 -24.61 4.40 -19.01
N PHE A 20 -23.94 3.28 -19.28
CA PHE A 20 -22.51 3.13 -19.00
C PHE A 20 -21.72 3.86 -20.09
N TRP A 21 -21.14 5.01 -19.77
CA TRP A 21 -20.16 5.62 -20.64
C TRP A 21 -18.78 5.27 -20.10
N SER A 22 -18.15 4.25 -20.69
CA SER A 22 -16.70 4.09 -20.62
C SER A 22 -16.10 4.77 -21.85
N PHE A 23 -15.11 5.63 -21.65
CA PHE A 23 -14.29 6.09 -22.75
C PHE A 23 -13.28 4.99 -23.07
N ASP A 24 -13.56 4.19 -24.09
CA ASP A 24 -12.61 3.17 -24.56
C ASP A 24 -11.42 3.85 -25.25
N HIS A 25 -10.36 4.06 -24.47
CA HIS A 25 -9.13 4.69 -24.90
C HIS A 25 -8.29 3.80 -25.83
N SER A 26 -8.60 2.51 -25.98
CA SER A 26 -7.86 1.59 -26.87
C SER A 26 -8.03 1.93 -28.36
N LEU A 27 -9.06 2.69 -28.72
CA LEU A 27 -9.36 3.13 -30.09
C LEU A 27 -8.60 4.39 -30.53
N ILE A 28 -7.96 5.11 -29.60
CA ILE A 28 -7.24 6.34 -29.87
C ILE A 28 -5.78 6.08 -29.51
N GLY A 29 -4.93 5.82 -30.51
CA GLY A 29 -3.53 5.37 -30.37
C GLY A 29 -2.56 6.35 -29.70
N GLY A 30 -2.89 6.84 -28.51
CA GLY A 30 -2.10 7.71 -27.66
C GLY A 30 -1.19 6.94 -26.72
N ARG A 31 -0.21 7.66 -26.17
CA ARG A 31 0.67 7.12 -25.12
C ARG A 31 0.21 7.64 -23.76
N HIS A 32 0.20 6.78 -22.75
CA HIS A 32 0.00 7.23 -21.37
C HIS A 32 1.15 8.16 -20.95
N SER A 33 0.83 9.19 -20.17
CA SER A 33 1.84 10.01 -19.50
C SER A 33 2.56 9.16 -18.46
N GLN A 34 3.89 9.26 -18.42
CA GLN A 34 4.70 8.51 -17.45
C GLN A 34 4.52 9.01 -16.01
N SER A 35 4.04 10.25 -15.84
CA SER A 35 3.87 10.90 -14.54
C SER A 35 2.44 10.88 -14.02
N ASP A 36 1.47 10.53 -14.88
CA ASP A 36 0.05 10.58 -14.54
C ASP A 36 -0.71 9.56 -15.40
N PRO A 37 -1.15 8.42 -14.83
CA PRO A 37 -1.87 7.39 -15.58
C PRO A 37 -3.21 7.89 -16.15
N ASN A 38 -3.78 8.95 -15.56
CA ASN A 38 -5.04 9.60 -15.95
C ASN A 38 -4.86 10.65 -17.06
N ARG A 39 -3.62 10.78 -17.58
CA ARG A 39 -3.28 11.70 -18.65
C ARG A 39 -2.80 10.94 -19.89
N ILE A 40 -3.54 11.06 -20.98
CA ILE A 40 -3.17 10.47 -22.28
C ILE A 40 -2.67 11.58 -23.21
N ILE A 41 -1.48 11.36 -23.79
CA ILE A 41 -0.84 12.30 -24.71
C ILE A 41 -1.06 11.82 -26.14
N LEU A 42 -1.80 12.61 -26.89
CA LEU A 42 -1.93 12.52 -28.33
C LEU A 42 -1.12 13.65 -28.98
N PRO A 43 -0.65 13.52 -30.22
CA PRO A 43 -0.02 14.63 -30.92
C PRO A 43 -0.99 15.83 -31.04
N GLY A 44 -0.78 16.86 -30.22
CA GLY A 44 -1.58 18.10 -30.23
C GLY A 44 -2.81 18.12 -29.30
N LEU A 45 -3.14 17.02 -28.61
CA LEU A 45 -4.29 16.92 -27.70
C LEU A 45 -3.87 16.26 -26.38
N VAL A 46 -4.21 16.88 -25.25
CA VAL A 46 -4.05 16.29 -23.91
C VAL A 46 -5.43 15.95 -23.38
N LEU A 47 -5.64 14.66 -23.12
CA LEU A 47 -6.82 14.17 -22.39
C LEU A 47 -6.46 14.06 -20.92
N GLU A 48 -7.26 14.68 -20.07
CA GLU A 48 -7.13 14.63 -18.62
C GLU A 48 -8.44 14.12 -18.03
N MET A 49 -8.35 13.00 -17.35
CA MET A 49 -9.47 12.40 -16.65
C MET A 49 -9.57 13.08 -15.28
N ALA A 50 -10.57 13.97 -15.12
CA ALA A 50 -10.82 14.59 -13.82
C ALA A 50 -11.47 13.55 -12.90
N LYS A 51 -10.72 13.04 -11.93
CA LYS A 51 -11.27 12.32 -10.77
C LYS A 51 -12.20 13.30 -10.03
N GLY A 52 -13.34 12.81 -9.51
CA GLY A 52 -14.24 13.63 -8.70
C GLY A 52 -13.55 14.19 -7.45
N PRO A 53 -14.21 15.05 -6.66
CA PRO A 53 -13.76 15.35 -5.31
C PRO A 53 -13.54 14.04 -4.53
N ASP A 54 -12.59 14.07 -3.60
CA ASP A 54 -12.15 12.97 -2.74
C ASP A 54 -12.10 13.62 -1.36
N SER A 55 -13.24 13.61 -0.68
CA SER A 55 -13.55 14.53 0.41
C SER A 55 -12.89 14.13 1.73
N ASP A 56 -12.63 12.84 1.94
CA ASP A 56 -11.91 12.30 3.09
C ASP A 56 -10.43 12.01 2.81
N GLY A 57 -10.03 11.84 1.54
CA GLY A 57 -8.64 11.67 1.14
C GLY A 57 -8.14 10.23 1.20
N ASP A 58 -9.04 9.24 1.16
CA ASP A 58 -8.70 7.82 1.33
C ASP A 58 -8.21 7.15 0.03
N GLY A 59 -8.38 7.83 -1.11
CA GLY A 59 -8.03 7.32 -2.44
C GLY A 59 -9.22 6.94 -3.33
N LEU A 60 -10.46 7.07 -2.86
CA LEU A 60 -11.70 7.00 -3.65
C LEU A 60 -12.29 8.40 -3.82
N SER A 61 -12.91 8.68 -4.96
CA SER A 61 -13.67 9.93 -5.11
C SER A 61 -15.10 9.78 -4.59
N ASP A 62 -15.72 10.88 -4.15
CA ASP A 62 -17.10 10.90 -3.64
C ASP A 62 -18.10 10.17 -4.58
N PRO A 63 -18.00 10.27 -5.93
CA PRO A 63 -18.85 9.50 -6.84
C PRO A 63 -18.55 7.99 -6.89
N GLU A 64 -17.28 7.60 -6.70
CA GLU A 64 -16.87 6.19 -6.59
C GLU A 64 -17.41 5.59 -5.30
N GLU A 65 -17.27 6.30 -4.19
CA GLU A 65 -17.78 5.91 -2.88
C GLU A 65 -19.30 5.77 -2.87
N SER A 66 -20.01 6.76 -3.43
CA SER A 66 -21.46 6.66 -3.62
C SER A 66 -21.88 5.44 -4.47
N SER A 67 -21.02 4.95 -5.36
CA SER A 67 -21.28 3.76 -6.17
C SER A 67 -20.94 2.45 -5.45
N LEU A 68 -20.07 2.53 -4.45
CA LEU A 68 -19.63 1.43 -3.59
C LEU A 68 -20.45 1.35 -2.29
N GLU A 69 -21.34 2.32 -2.06
CA GLU A 69 -22.14 2.48 -0.85
C GLU A 69 -21.29 2.80 0.40
N THR A 70 -20.07 3.33 0.20
CA THR A 70 -19.20 3.85 1.25
C THR A 70 -19.49 5.33 1.53
N ASN A 71 -18.97 5.87 2.63
CA ASN A 71 -19.22 7.23 3.08
C ASN A 71 -18.08 8.18 2.69
N SER A 72 -18.35 9.04 1.70
CA SER A 72 -17.44 10.11 1.22
C SER A 72 -16.87 11.11 2.21
N ASN A 73 -17.16 11.01 3.51
CA ASN A 73 -16.55 11.86 4.52
C ASN A 73 -15.85 11.02 5.61
N GLU A 74 -15.74 9.71 5.44
CA GLU A 74 -15.17 8.77 6.39
C GLU A 74 -14.18 7.85 5.68
N LEU A 75 -12.90 8.00 6.03
CA LEU A 75 -11.79 7.23 5.47
C LEU A 75 -11.99 5.70 5.53
N ASP A 76 -12.80 5.23 6.49
CA ASP A 76 -13.00 3.84 6.88
C ASP A 76 -14.49 3.71 7.26
N THR A 77 -15.29 3.20 6.33
CA THR A 77 -16.75 3.16 6.45
C THR A 77 -17.22 2.08 7.42
N ASP A 78 -16.55 0.93 7.47
CA ASP A 78 -16.95 -0.19 8.34
C ASP A 78 -16.29 -0.17 9.73
N GLY A 79 -15.29 0.68 9.92
CA GLY A 79 -14.70 1.01 11.19
C GLY A 79 -13.69 -0.02 11.70
N ASP A 80 -13.09 -0.81 10.81
CA ASP A 80 -12.18 -1.89 11.17
C ASP A 80 -10.70 -1.46 11.30
N GLY A 81 -10.40 -0.21 10.91
CA GLY A 81 -9.07 0.38 10.91
C GLY A 81 -8.36 0.39 9.55
N LEU A 82 -9.00 -0.09 8.48
CA LEU A 82 -8.51 -0.05 7.10
C LEU A 82 -9.23 1.05 6.31
N PRO A 83 -8.53 1.82 5.46
CA PRO A 83 -9.21 2.80 4.61
C PRO A 83 -9.96 2.15 3.44
N ASP A 84 -11.15 2.65 3.10
CA ASP A 84 -12.02 2.06 2.06
C ASP A 84 -11.29 1.98 0.70
N GLY A 85 -10.56 3.02 0.34
CA GLY A 85 -9.78 3.10 -0.89
C GLY A 85 -8.63 2.11 -0.94
N TRP A 86 -8.02 1.79 0.20
CA TRP A 86 -7.02 0.73 0.25
C TRP A 86 -7.68 -0.63 0.08
N GLU A 87 -8.79 -0.89 0.75
CA GLU A 87 -9.53 -2.15 0.64
C GLU A 87 -10.00 -2.42 -0.79
N VAL A 88 -10.62 -1.43 -1.43
CA VAL A 88 -11.10 -1.52 -2.82
C VAL A 88 -9.94 -1.79 -3.78
N THR A 89 -8.80 -1.11 -3.59
CA THR A 89 -7.60 -1.32 -4.43
C THR A 89 -7.05 -2.74 -4.30
N HIS A 90 -7.19 -3.36 -3.12
CA HIS A 90 -6.76 -4.74 -2.84
C HIS A 90 -7.91 -5.77 -2.98
N ALA A 91 -9.04 -5.32 -3.52
CA ALA A 91 -10.25 -6.10 -3.76
C ALA A 91 -10.86 -6.74 -2.50
N LEU A 92 -10.59 -6.16 -1.32
CA LEU A 92 -11.34 -6.36 -0.09
C LEU A 92 -12.65 -5.58 -0.13
N SER A 93 -13.47 -5.68 0.92
CA SER A 93 -14.81 -5.10 0.95
C SER A 93 -14.88 -4.01 2.04
N PRO A 94 -15.04 -2.73 1.66
CA PRO A 94 -15.04 -1.59 2.60
C PRO A 94 -16.33 -1.42 3.42
N LEU A 95 -17.05 -2.52 3.58
CA LEU A 95 -18.36 -2.60 4.23
C LEU A 95 -18.45 -3.86 5.11
N ARG A 96 -17.32 -4.55 5.33
CA ARG A 96 -17.22 -5.86 5.97
C ARG A 96 -15.94 -5.93 6.83
N ASP A 97 -16.11 -5.53 8.09
CA ASP A 97 -15.12 -5.56 9.17
C ASP A 97 -14.68 -6.97 9.65
N PHE A 98 -15.00 -8.04 8.93
CA PHE A 98 -14.85 -9.42 9.42
C PHE A 98 -14.44 -10.43 8.34
N LEU A 99 -14.12 -11.65 8.78
CA LEU A 99 -13.60 -12.76 7.95
C LEU A 99 -12.29 -12.38 7.25
N SER A 100 -12.20 -12.62 5.94
CA SER A 100 -11.04 -12.29 5.12
C SER A 100 -10.97 -10.81 4.76
N ASP A 101 -12.09 -10.07 4.87
CA ASP A 101 -12.12 -8.67 4.45
C ASP A 101 -11.70 -7.75 5.59
N GLY A 102 -12.11 -8.08 6.82
CA GLY A 102 -11.76 -7.33 8.00
C GLY A 102 -10.27 -7.22 8.30
N SER A 103 -9.89 -6.29 9.17
CA SER A 103 -8.52 -5.95 9.53
C SER A 103 -7.68 -7.11 10.09
N GLU A 104 -8.33 -8.08 10.74
CA GLU A 104 -7.70 -9.31 11.25
C GLU A 104 -7.74 -10.49 10.24
N GLY A 105 -8.29 -10.27 9.05
CA GLY A 105 -8.34 -11.25 7.97
C GLY A 105 -6.97 -11.51 7.35
N ASP A 106 -6.75 -12.74 6.89
CA ASP A 106 -5.55 -13.18 6.16
C ASP A 106 -6.02 -13.91 4.89
N PRO A 107 -6.29 -13.19 3.78
CA PRO A 107 -6.91 -13.78 2.60
C PRO A 107 -5.98 -14.70 1.80
N ASP A 108 -4.67 -14.49 1.88
CA ASP A 108 -3.67 -15.30 1.16
C ASP A 108 -2.96 -16.35 2.01
N HIS A 109 -3.28 -16.41 3.30
CA HIS A 109 -2.81 -17.38 4.27
C HIS A 109 -1.28 -17.37 4.45
N ASP A 110 -0.67 -16.19 4.43
CA ASP A 110 0.76 -16.03 4.65
C ASP A 110 1.12 -15.74 6.12
N GLY A 111 0.11 -15.56 6.97
CA GLY A 111 0.22 -15.31 8.40
C GLY A 111 0.29 -13.85 8.80
N HIS A 112 0.13 -12.90 7.86
CA HIS A 112 -0.08 -11.49 8.14
C HIS A 112 -1.56 -11.12 8.01
N SER A 113 -2.04 -10.22 8.86
CA SER A 113 -3.39 -9.68 8.73
C SER A 113 -3.44 -8.52 7.72
N ASN A 114 -4.64 -8.20 7.22
CA ASN A 114 -4.87 -7.05 6.36
C ASN A 114 -4.31 -5.75 7.00
N LEU A 115 -4.44 -5.58 8.33
CA LEU A 115 -3.87 -4.44 9.04
C LEU A 115 -2.34 -4.42 9.04
N ASP A 116 -1.71 -5.57 9.30
CA ASP A 116 -0.25 -5.70 9.24
C ASP A 116 0.27 -5.33 7.84
N GLU A 117 -0.44 -5.74 6.80
CA GLU A 117 -0.08 -5.49 5.42
C GLU A 117 -0.33 -4.04 5.00
N TRP A 118 -1.42 -3.44 5.45
CA TRP A 118 -1.65 -2.02 5.28
C TRP A 118 -0.51 -1.19 5.89
N LEU A 119 -0.12 -1.51 7.14
CA LEU A 119 1.00 -0.86 7.84
C LEU A 119 2.35 -1.08 7.16
N ALA A 120 2.58 -2.28 6.64
CA ALA A 120 3.81 -2.66 5.93
C ALA A 120 3.82 -2.20 4.46
N ASN A 121 2.71 -1.66 3.96
CA ASN A 121 2.47 -1.32 2.56
C ASN A 121 2.70 -2.54 1.63
N THR A 122 2.21 -3.71 2.04
CA THR A 122 2.24 -4.97 1.29
C THR A 122 0.84 -5.32 0.76
N HIS A 123 0.63 -6.54 0.24
CA HIS A 123 -0.55 -6.83 -0.59
C HIS A 123 -1.31 -8.07 -0.08
N PRO A 124 -2.54 -7.92 0.45
CA PRO A 124 -3.28 -8.95 1.21
C PRO A 124 -3.81 -10.15 0.44
N ARG A 125 -3.42 -10.24 -0.82
CA ARG A 125 -3.77 -11.34 -1.70
C ARG A 125 -2.57 -11.88 -2.47
N ASP A 126 -1.37 -11.46 -2.12
CA ASP A 126 -0.14 -12.00 -2.66
C ASP A 126 0.76 -12.48 -1.51
N PRO A 127 0.82 -13.81 -1.25
CA PRO A 127 1.54 -14.36 -0.11
C PRO A 127 3.07 -14.20 -0.23
N LYS A 128 3.57 -13.59 -1.32
CA LYS A 128 4.97 -13.19 -1.48
C LYS A 128 5.21 -11.72 -1.11
N SER A 129 4.17 -10.90 -1.10
CA SER A 129 4.21 -9.50 -0.73
C SER A 129 3.96 -9.39 0.76
N ARG A 130 5.03 -9.57 1.56
CA ARG A 130 4.93 -9.52 3.01
C ARG A 130 6.18 -9.01 3.68
N LEU A 131 6.04 -8.48 4.89
CA LEU A 131 7.17 -8.07 5.71
C LEU A 131 7.82 -9.28 6.38
N SER A 132 8.79 -9.89 5.71
CA SER A 132 9.57 -10.98 6.28
C SER A 132 10.96 -10.53 6.75
N LEU A 133 11.27 -10.78 8.03
CA LEU A 133 12.63 -10.66 8.54
C LEU A 133 13.39 -11.97 8.28
N ARG A 134 14.56 -11.88 7.65
CA ARG A 134 15.44 -13.03 7.38
C ARG A 134 16.77 -12.80 8.06
N ALA A 135 17.27 -13.82 8.75
CA ALA A 135 18.61 -13.82 9.33
C ALA A 135 19.44 -14.93 8.69
N GLU A 136 20.67 -14.62 8.32
CA GLU A 136 21.63 -15.57 7.77
C GLU A 136 23.01 -15.36 8.41
N ILE A 137 23.75 -16.44 8.66
CA ILE A 137 25.13 -16.35 9.12
C ILE A 137 25.99 -16.12 7.87
N VAL A 138 26.65 -14.97 7.78
CA VAL A 138 27.47 -14.60 6.61
C VAL A 138 28.95 -14.89 6.84
N GLU A 139 29.40 -14.77 8.09
CA GLU A 139 30.77 -15.08 8.52
C GLU A 139 30.73 -15.71 9.92
N PRO A 140 31.79 -16.41 10.36
CA PRO A 140 31.86 -16.92 11.72
C PRO A 140 31.69 -15.79 12.74
N GLY A 141 30.58 -15.81 13.47
CA GLY A 141 30.27 -14.78 14.47
C GLY A 141 29.61 -13.51 13.90
N VAL A 142 29.16 -13.50 12.64
CA VAL A 142 28.41 -12.37 12.05
C VAL A 142 27.10 -12.87 11.46
N ILE A 143 25.99 -12.27 11.90
CA ILE A 143 24.67 -12.46 11.29
C ILE A 143 24.32 -11.27 10.42
N GLN A 144 23.77 -11.54 9.24
CA GLN A 144 23.08 -10.56 8.43
C GLN A 144 21.58 -10.70 8.67
N ILE A 145 20.96 -9.61 9.11
CA ILE A 145 19.51 -9.45 9.13
C ILE A 145 19.12 -8.67 7.88
N GLN A 146 18.11 -9.16 7.16
CA GLN A 146 17.60 -8.51 5.96
C GLN A 146 16.08 -8.59 5.87
N TRP A 147 15.49 -7.57 5.28
CA TRP A 147 14.05 -7.50 4.99
C TRP A 147 13.80 -6.60 3.78
N GLN A 148 12.67 -6.81 3.11
CA GLN A 148 12.22 -5.93 2.04
C GLN A 148 11.50 -4.72 2.65
N GLY A 149 12.01 -3.52 2.38
CA GLY A 149 11.37 -2.26 2.71
C GLY A 149 10.46 -1.78 1.59
N MET A 150 9.33 -1.19 1.96
CA MET A 150 8.35 -0.62 1.05
C MET A 150 8.41 0.92 1.07
N PRO A 151 8.09 1.60 -0.04
CA PRO A 151 7.98 3.06 -0.06
C PRO A 151 6.93 3.54 0.95
N GLY A 152 7.20 4.70 1.57
CA GLY A 152 6.28 5.29 2.54
C GLY A 152 6.22 4.57 3.88
N VAL A 153 7.11 3.61 4.15
CA VAL A 153 7.17 2.87 5.41
C VAL A 153 8.52 3.05 6.08
N THR A 154 8.49 3.30 7.38
CA THR A 154 9.66 3.32 8.25
C THR A 154 9.73 2.04 9.07
N TYR A 155 10.96 1.60 9.36
CA TYR A 155 11.21 0.34 10.05
C TYR A 155 12.10 0.57 11.26
N GLU A 156 11.67 0.03 12.40
CA GLU A 156 12.43 0.01 13.65
C GLU A 156 12.77 -1.45 14.01
N LEU A 157 14.04 -1.83 13.84
CA LEU A 157 14.52 -3.13 14.28
C LEU A 157 14.78 -3.10 15.77
N GLN A 158 14.25 -4.06 16.50
CA GLN A 158 14.45 -4.19 17.94
C GLN A 158 14.99 -5.57 18.29
N SER A 159 15.76 -5.66 19.37
CA SER A 159 16.26 -6.93 19.88
C SER A 159 16.10 -7.09 21.38
N SER A 160 16.08 -8.34 21.83
CA SER A 160 16.00 -8.75 23.22
C SER A 160 16.84 -10.02 23.46
N PHE A 161 17.26 -10.26 24.69
CA PHE A 161 17.84 -11.55 25.11
C PHE A 161 16.78 -12.52 25.67
N SER A 162 15.53 -12.10 25.68
CA SER A 162 14.36 -12.87 26.11
C SER A 162 13.25 -12.76 25.06
N PRO A 163 12.55 -13.84 24.73
CA PRO A 163 11.45 -13.78 23.77
C PRO A 163 10.32 -12.85 24.24
N GLN A 164 10.14 -12.71 25.55
CA GLN A 164 9.14 -11.81 26.16
C GLN A 164 9.61 -10.36 26.27
N GLY A 165 10.85 -10.04 25.88
CA GLY A 165 11.43 -8.71 26.05
C GLY A 165 12.11 -8.51 27.42
N PRO A 166 12.45 -7.25 27.77
CA PRO A 166 12.16 -6.04 27.01
C PRO A 166 12.95 -5.96 25.69
N TYR A 167 12.32 -5.42 24.65
CA TYR A 167 12.95 -5.17 23.36
C TYR A 167 13.54 -3.76 23.32
N ALA A 168 14.76 -3.64 22.82
CA ALA A 168 15.46 -2.37 22.65
C ALA A 168 15.78 -2.12 21.17
N SER A 169 15.62 -0.88 20.73
CA SER A 169 15.89 -0.45 19.35
C SER A 169 17.36 -0.63 18.99
N ILE A 170 17.60 -1.18 17.80
CA ILE A 170 18.90 -1.26 17.15
C ILE A 170 18.93 -0.19 16.07
N GLN A 171 20.08 0.43 15.88
CA GLN A 171 20.29 1.34 14.76
C GLN A 171 20.03 0.61 13.44
N THR A 172 18.97 1.01 12.73
CA THR A 172 18.65 0.50 11.40
C THR A 172 19.36 1.35 10.35
N PRO A 173 19.68 0.77 9.17
CA PRO A 173 20.10 1.57 8.03
C PRO A 173 19.02 2.60 7.71
N GLU A 174 19.42 3.84 7.41
CA GLU A 174 18.46 4.87 6.97
C GLU A 174 17.68 4.35 5.75
N THR A 175 16.38 4.60 5.72
CA THR A 175 15.59 4.38 4.52
C THR A 175 16.20 5.19 3.37
N PRO A 176 16.38 4.58 2.18
CA PRO A 176 16.97 5.29 1.05
C PRO A 176 16.23 6.61 0.79
N LYS A 177 16.94 7.74 0.95
CA LYS A 177 16.37 9.09 0.76
C LYS A 177 15.94 9.38 -0.68
N ASN A 178 16.43 8.59 -1.64
CA ASN A 178 15.91 8.61 -2.99
C ASN A 178 14.55 7.93 -2.97
N LYS A 179 13.50 8.72 -3.22
CA LYS A 179 12.10 8.33 -3.45
C LYS A 179 11.97 7.15 -4.41
N THR A 180 12.31 5.94 -3.97
CA THR A 180 12.09 4.73 -4.74
C THR A 180 10.62 4.41 -4.56
N ASN A 181 9.77 4.69 -5.56
CA ASN A 181 8.39 4.18 -5.64
C ASN A 181 8.36 2.64 -5.82
N ARG A 182 9.38 1.93 -5.34
CA ARG A 182 9.58 0.49 -5.53
C ARG A 182 10.12 -0.12 -4.24
N PRO A 183 9.81 -1.40 -3.99
CA PRO A 183 10.42 -2.15 -2.90
C PRO A 183 11.95 -2.13 -2.98
N TYR A 184 12.62 -2.14 -1.83
CA TYR A 184 14.07 -2.15 -1.71
C TYR A 184 14.53 -3.12 -0.62
N LEU A 185 15.77 -3.60 -0.70
CA LEU A 185 16.30 -4.56 0.27
C LEU A 185 17.14 -3.83 1.34
N LEU A 186 16.75 -3.95 2.61
CA LEU A 186 17.52 -3.48 3.75
C LEU A 186 18.34 -4.64 4.32
N LYS A 187 19.60 -4.35 4.67
CA LYS A 187 20.55 -5.31 5.23
C LYS A 187 21.29 -4.69 6.40
N LEU A 188 21.45 -5.45 7.47
CA LEU A 188 22.18 -5.07 8.67
C LEU A 188 23.09 -6.22 9.09
N HIS A 189 24.39 -5.96 9.22
CA HIS A 189 25.35 -6.90 9.79
C HIS A 189 25.46 -6.65 11.29
N LEU A 190 25.33 -7.72 12.07
CA LEU A 190 25.47 -7.71 13.52
C LEU A 190 26.48 -8.78 13.92
N ASP A 191 27.38 -8.43 14.84
CA ASP A 191 28.22 -9.42 15.49
C ASP A 191 27.35 -10.32 16.38
N ALA A 192 27.40 -11.62 16.11
CA ALA A 192 26.82 -12.66 16.95
C ALA A 192 27.72 -12.83 18.18
N PHE A 193 27.50 -11.97 19.18
CA PHE A 193 28.23 -12.02 20.45
C PHE A 193 27.95 -13.32 21.23
N GLN A 194 28.93 -13.74 22.04
CA GLN A 194 28.91 -14.99 22.83
C GLN A 194 27.90 -15.03 24.01
N ASN A 195 26.89 -14.17 24.04
CA ASN A 195 25.99 -13.96 25.19
C ASN A 195 24.59 -14.60 25.06
N GLY A 196 24.52 -15.81 24.49
CA GLY A 196 23.28 -16.58 24.42
C GLY A 196 22.32 -16.14 23.31
N ALA A 197 21.08 -16.64 23.37
CA ALA A 197 20.07 -16.38 22.34
C ALA A 197 19.67 -14.90 22.31
N ARG A 198 19.61 -14.34 21.09
CA ARG A 198 19.09 -13.00 20.83
C ARG A 198 17.87 -13.11 19.92
N PHE A 199 16.81 -12.41 20.29
CA PHE A 199 15.52 -12.37 19.60
C PHE A 199 15.41 -11.02 18.91
N PHE A 200 14.77 -11.02 17.74
CA PHE A 200 14.59 -9.82 16.92
C PHE A 200 13.13 -9.67 16.54
N ARG A 201 12.68 -8.42 16.46
CA ARG A 201 11.39 -8.06 15.84
C ARG A 201 11.57 -6.77 15.06
N ILE A 202 10.69 -6.57 14.08
CA ILE A 202 10.65 -5.37 13.26
C ILE A 202 9.28 -4.72 13.43
N ASP A 203 9.27 -3.44 13.77
CA ASP A 203 8.08 -2.60 13.79
C ASP A 203 8.05 -1.79 12.48
N ALA A 204 6.92 -1.79 11.81
CA ALA A 204 6.69 -1.06 10.56
C ALA A 204 5.65 0.03 10.81
N ARG A 205 5.97 1.25 10.39
CA ARG A 205 5.06 2.40 10.51
C ARG A 205 4.98 3.14 9.20
N ARG A 206 3.76 3.32 8.68
CA ARG A 206 3.52 4.21 7.54
C ARG A 206 3.95 5.63 7.92
N VAL A 207 4.66 6.27 7.01
CA VAL A 207 4.91 7.71 7.07
C VAL A 207 3.59 8.36 6.68
N ALA A 208 3.04 9.21 7.55
CA ALA A 208 1.86 10.00 7.19
C ALA A 208 2.17 10.82 5.93
N ASP A 209 1.28 10.77 4.95
CA ASP A 209 1.33 11.60 3.75
C ASP A 209 1.10 13.09 4.07
#